data_AF-A0A178E3F1-F1
#
_entry.id   AF-A0A178E3F1-F1
#
_cell.length_a   1.000
_cell.length_b   1.000
_cell.length_c   1.000
_cell.angle_alpha   90.00
_cell.angle_beta   90.00
_cell.angle_gamma   90.00
#
_symmetry.space_group_name_H-M   'P 1'
#
loop_
_entity.id
_entity.type
_entity.pdbx_description
1 polymer ?
#
loop_
_entity_poly.entity_id
_entity_poly.type
_entity_poly.pdbx_seq_one_letter_code
_entity_poly.pdbx_strand_id
1 'polypeptide(L)'
;MALPTPTIDLLLNLIDSRPQAILSSLEKHPQLASARDAHGYSLVHAAASYNQLSVLRELIQKYNVDVNILDEDGETPLFATENAQIATCLVHELGADISIRNAEGKTAEEKIGEEEGEAHEVYQYLKSLRTGGEAKSAGAAEMEGIHPPPPLPGGVKINMGTMAEDAAGDAPDPEIRRRIEELAAREDYESEEVQQQLRELVQDVVAGMGGDGTERSVRRRVD
;
A
#
# COMPACT_ATOMS: atom_id res chain seq x y z
N MET A 1 25.99 36.78 -28.64
CA MET A 1 24.65 36.21 -28.88
C MET A 1 24.19 35.62 -27.56
N ALA A 2 23.08 36.08 -26.99
CA ALA A 2 22.51 35.44 -25.81
C ALA A 2 22.02 34.05 -26.23
N LEU A 3 22.49 33.01 -25.53
CA LEU A 3 21.94 31.67 -25.71
C LEU A 3 20.43 31.73 -25.40
N PRO A 4 19.58 30.99 -26.12
CA PRO A 4 18.16 30.93 -25.81
C PRO A 4 17.96 30.47 -24.36
N THR A 5 16.95 31.01 -23.69
CA THR A 5 16.61 30.61 -22.33
C THR A 5 16.32 29.12 -22.33
N PRO A 6 17.00 28.32 -21.47
CA PRO A 6 16.76 26.89 -21.43
C PRO A 6 15.32 26.62 -21.01
N THR A 7 14.64 25.72 -21.72
CA THR A 7 13.32 25.21 -21.36
C THR A 7 13.45 23.90 -20.59
N ILE A 8 12.39 23.51 -19.87
CA ILE A 8 12.35 22.22 -19.18
C ILE A 8 12.55 21.07 -20.15
N ASP A 9 11.90 21.08 -21.31
CA ASP A 9 12.04 20.04 -22.35
C ASP A 9 13.48 19.90 -22.84
N LEU A 10 14.20 21.02 -22.98
CA LEU A 10 15.60 20.98 -23.36
C LEU A 10 16.45 20.32 -22.26
N LEU A 11 16.18 20.62 -20.98
CA LEU A 11 16.94 20.03 -19.87
C LEU A 11 16.63 18.54 -19.71
N LEU A 12 15.38 18.12 -19.88
CA LEU A 12 14.99 16.70 -19.87
C LEU A 12 15.74 15.91 -20.94
N ASN A 13 15.85 16.44 -22.17
CA ASN A 13 16.60 15.81 -23.27
C ASN A 13 18.12 15.78 -23.08
N LEU A 14 18.67 16.47 -22.07
CA LEU A 14 20.11 16.52 -21.79
C LEU A 14 20.52 15.61 -20.63
N ILE A 15 19.57 14.94 -19.99
CA ILE A 15 19.82 14.18 -18.76
C ILE A 15 20.74 12.97 -19.00
N ASP A 16 20.60 12.33 -20.15
CA ASP A 16 21.36 11.15 -20.58
C ASP A 16 22.76 11.52 -21.08
N SER A 17 22.87 12.66 -21.78
CA SER A 17 24.03 13.00 -22.59
C SER A 17 24.93 14.07 -21.95
N ARG A 18 24.35 15.02 -21.18
CA ARG A 18 25.07 16.16 -20.58
C ARG A 18 24.50 16.59 -19.21
N PRO A 19 24.57 15.72 -18.18
CA PRO A 19 24.04 16.06 -16.85
C PRO A 19 24.68 17.31 -16.21
N GLN A 20 25.95 17.59 -16.49
CA GLN A 20 26.64 18.78 -15.98
C GLN A 20 26.12 20.09 -16.59
N ALA A 21 25.63 20.05 -17.83
CA ALA A 21 25.04 21.21 -18.49
C ALA A 21 23.70 21.60 -17.86
N ILE A 22 22.97 20.61 -17.32
CA ILE A 22 21.74 20.84 -16.55
C ILE A 22 22.07 21.63 -15.29
N LEU A 23 23.01 21.17 -14.47
CA LEU A 23 23.40 21.87 -13.25
C LEU A 23 23.86 23.30 -13.52
N SER A 24 24.68 23.50 -14.56
CA SER A 24 25.12 24.84 -15.00
C SER A 24 23.96 25.74 -15.45
N SER A 25 22.89 25.17 -16.00
CA SER A 25 21.70 25.89 -16.41
C SER A 25 20.83 26.25 -15.21
N LEU A 26 20.71 25.33 -14.23
CA LEU A 26 19.97 25.55 -12.98
C LEU A 26 20.62 26.61 -12.10
N GLU A 27 21.95 26.76 -12.12
CA GLU A 27 22.63 27.85 -11.42
C GLU A 27 22.19 29.24 -11.90
N LYS A 28 21.86 29.36 -13.20
CA LYS A 28 21.39 30.61 -13.82
C LYS A 28 19.86 30.73 -13.74
N HIS A 29 19.17 29.60 -13.70
CA HIS A 29 17.71 29.50 -13.78
C HIS A 29 17.19 28.47 -12.75
N PRO A 30 17.28 28.76 -11.45
CA PRO A 30 16.92 27.81 -10.39
C PRO A 30 15.45 27.40 -10.41
N GLN A 31 14.57 28.24 -10.97
CA GLN A 31 13.15 27.94 -11.13
C GLN A 31 12.87 26.74 -12.04
N LEU A 32 13.83 26.33 -12.88
CA LEU A 32 13.69 25.16 -13.74
C LEU A 32 13.87 23.84 -12.99
N ALA A 33 14.45 23.85 -11.78
CA ALA A 33 14.71 22.63 -11.04
C ALA A 33 13.42 21.88 -10.64
N SER A 34 12.38 22.63 -10.27
CA SER A 34 11.04 22.10 -9.96
C SER A 34 10.04 22.25 -11.12
N ALA A 35 10.51 22.71 -12.28
CA ALA A 35 9.66 22.82 -13.45
C ALA A 35 9.28 21.44 -13.97
N ARG A 36 8.12 21.40 -14.63
CA ARG A 36 7.55 20.22 -15.25
C ARG A 36 7.24 20.51 -16.70
N ASP A 37 7.35 19.49 -17.54
CA ASP A 37 6.90 19.57 -18.93
C ASP A 37 5.37 19.52 -19.03
N ALA A 38 4.85 19.37 -20.25
CA ALA A 38 3.41 19.29 -20.52
C ALA A 38 2.72 18.08 -19.87
N HIS A 39 3.47 17.05 -19.51
CA HIS A 39 3.04 15.78 -18.94
C HIS A 39 3.27 15.74 -17.42
N GLY A 40 3.66 16.85 -16.81
CA GLY A 40 4.03 16.87 -15.40
C GLY A 40 5.40 16.22 -15.12
N TYR A 41 6.10 15.75 -16.14
CA TYR A 41 7.39 15.09 -16.01
C TYR A 41 8.46 16.10 -15.61
N SER A 42 9.32 15.72 -14.67
CA SER A 42 10.25 16.64 -13.99
C SER A 42 11.69 16.16 -14.14
N LEU A 43 12.65 17.04 -13.85
CA LEU A 43 14.06 16.63 -13.85
C LEU A 43 14.36 15.53 -12.82
N VAL A 44 13.55 15.42 -11.75
CA VAL A 44 13.72 14.36 -10.74
C VAL A 44 13.25 13.02 -11.30
N HIS A 45 12.12 12.99 -12.03
CA HIS A 45 11.66 11.79 -12.75
C HIS A 45 12.72 11.31 -13.74
N ALA A 46 13.22 12.23 -14.58
CA ALA A 46 14.26 11.92 -15.56
C ALA A 46 15.56 11.46 -14.89
N ALA A 47 16.00 12.11 -13.82
CA ALA A 47 17.22 11.71 -13.12
C ALA A 47 17.11 10.31 -12.50
N ALA A 48 15.92 9.92 -12.05
CA ALA A 48 15.66 8.58 -11.54
C ALA A 48 15.70 7.52 -12.67
N SER A 49 15.02 7.77 -13.78
CA SER A 49 14.99 6.88 -14.95
C SER A 49 16.35 6.68 -15.60
N TYR A 50 17.11 7.76 -15.80
CA TYR A 50 18.44 7.70 -16.43
C TYR A 50 19.59 7.39 -15.47
N ASN A 51 19.30 6.92 -14.25
CA ASN A 51 20.28 6.57 -13.22
C ASN A 51 21.28 7.70 -12.88
N GLN A 52 20.84 8.96 -12.92
CA GLN A 52 21.67 10.14 -12.68
C GLN A 52 21.71 10.54 -11.21
N LEU A 53 22.33 9.70 -10.36
CA LEU A 53 22.42 9.93 -8.90
C LEU A 53 22.92 11.34 -8.53
N SER A 54 23.96 11.84 -9.20
CA SER A 54 24.53 13.16 -8.91
C SER A 54 23.55 14.29 -9.18
N VAL A 55 22.80 14.21 -10.28
CA VAL A 55 21.78 15.21 -10.63
C VAL A 55 20.61 15.12 -9.66
N LEU A 56 20.17 13.90 -9.34
CA LEU A 56 19.08 13.64 -8.40
C LEU A 56 19.35 14.26 -7.02
N ARG A 57 20.56 14.03 -6.47
CA ARG A 57 20.97 14.61 -5.18
C ARG A 57 21.02 16.14 -5.21
N GLU A 58 21.61 16.73 -6.26
CA GLU A 58 21.65 18.18 -6.39
C GLU A 58 20.24 18.79 -6.48
N LEU A 59 19.34 18.21 -7.28
CA LEU A 59 17.95 18.69 -7.40
C LEU A 59 17.24 18.74 -6.05
N ILE A 60 17.31 17.65 -5.28
CA ILE A 60 16.55 17.55 -4.03
C ILE A 60 17.26 18.31 -2.89
N GLN A 61 18.58 18.17 -2.74
CA GLN A 61 19.29 18.73 -1.59
C GLN A 61 19.64 20.22 -1.75
N LYS A 62 20.00 20.65 -2.97
CA LYS A 62 20.43 22.04 -3.22
C LYS A 62 19.30 22.91 -3.74
N TYR A 63 18.48 22.38 -4.64
CA TYR A 63 17.34 23.13 -5.19
C TYR A 63 16.03 22.86 -4.46
N ASN A 64 16.05 22.01 -3.43
CA ASN A 64 14.92 21.75 -2.54
C ASN A 64 13.66 21.28 -3.29
N VAL A 65 13.86 20.56 -4.40
CA VAL A 65 12.78 19.99 -5.21
C VAL A 65 12.13 18.86 -4.42
N ASP A 66 10.80 18.78 -4.48
CA ASP A 66 10.05 17.72 -3.85
C ASP A 66 10.41 16.35 -4.45
N VAL A 67 10.85 15.43 -3.59
CA VAL A 67 11.19 14.06 -3.96
C VAL A 67 9.94 13.25 -4.37
N ASN A 68 8.76 13.65 -3.89
CA ASN A 68 7.48 13.01 -4.17
C ASN A 68 6.65 13.78 -5.22
N ILE A 69 7.31 14.60 -6.04
CA ILE A 69 6.65 15.33 -7.12
C ILE A 69 5.88 14.36 -8.03
N LEU A 70 4.67 14.74 -8.42
CA LEU A 70 3.80 13.91 -9.26
C LEU A 70 3.79 14.41 -10.70
N ASP A 71 3.83 13.47 -11.64
CA ASP A 71 3.52 13.69 -13.05
C ASP A 71 2.01 13.58 -13.35
N GLU A 72 1.63 13.52 -14.64
CA GLU A 72 0.22 13.42 -15.05
C GLU A 72 -0.47 12.10 -14.66
N ASP A 73 0.30 11.02 -14.58
CA ASP A 73 -0.18 9.69 -14.19
C ASP A 73 -0.20 9.54 -12.65
N GLY A 74 0.16 10.59 -11.91
CA GLY A 74 0.27 10.56 -10.47
C GLY A 74 1.48 9.75 -9.99
N GLU A 75 2.46 9.56 -10.86
CA GLU A 75 3.66 8.80 -10.55
C GLU A 75 4.71 9.71 -9.90
N THR A 76 5.38 9.19 -8.88
CA THR A 76 6.55 9.82 -8.27
C THR A 76 7.83 9.39 -9.02
N PRO A 77 8.97 10.05 -8.80
CA PRO A 77 10.27 9.62 -9.36
C PRO A 77 10.63 8.16 -9.03
N LEU A 78 10.05 7.59 -7.97
CA LEU A 78 10.28 6.19 -7.60
C LEU A 78 9.68 5.20 -8.62
N PHE A 79 8.56 5.55 -9.28
CA PHE A 79 7.94 4.72 -10.32
C PHE A 79 8.81 4.61 -11.56
N ALA A 80 9.49 5.71 -11.93
CA ALA A 80 10.37 5.76 -13.09
C ALA A 80 11.76 5.13 -12.85
N THR A 81 12.00 4.52 -11.70
CA THR A 81 13.33 4.02 -11.32
C THR A 81 13.60 2.62 -11.86
N GLU A 82 14.66 2.46 -12.63
CA GLU A 82 15.09 1.14 -13.17
C GLU A 82 16.17 0.46 -12.31
N ASN A 83 16.87 1.22 -11.44
CA ASN A 83 18.02 0.71 -10.69
C ASN A 83 17.80 0.74 -9.17
N ALA A 84 18.08 -0.38 -8.50
CA ALA A 84 17.96 -0.50 -7.05
C ALA A 84 18.81 0.52 -6.29
N GLN A 85 19.95 0.96 -6.83
CA GLN A 85 20.78 2.01 -6.22
C GLN A 85 20.08 3.37 -6.19
N ILE A 86 19.37 3.74 -7.26
CA ILE A 86 18.57 4.96 -7.32
C ILE A 86 17.41 4.87 -6.34
N ALA A 87 16.69 3.73 -6.32
CA ALA A 87 15.60 3.50 -5.38
C ALA A 87 16.08 3.57 -3.93
N THR A 88 17.26 3.02 -3.64
CA THR A 88 17.92 3.11 -2.33
C THR A 88 18.19 4.55 -1.94
N CYS A 89 18.77 5.33 -2.86
CA CYS A 89 19.06 6.75 -2.65
C CYS A 89 17.76 7.55 -2.40
N LEU A 90 16.74 7.37 -3.24
CA LEU A 90 15.45 8.03 -3.11
C LEU A 90 14.82 7.77 -1.74
N VAL A 91 14.74 6.51 -1.31
CA VAL A 91 14.05 6.13 -0.08
C VAL A 91 14.88 6.46 1.17
N HIS A 92 16.15 6.04 1.23
CA HIS A 92 16.93 6.17 2.47
C HIS A 92 17.64 7.52 2.61
N GLU A 93 18.11 8.11 1.52
CA GLU A 93 18.87 9.36 1.59
C GLU A 93 17.98 10.59 1.38
N LEU A 94 16.99 10.50 0.49
CA LEU A 94 16.18 11.64 0.04
C LEU A 94 14.76 11.64 0.62
N GLY A 95 14.35 10.56 1.30
CA GLY A 95 13.07 10.49 2.01
C GLY A 95 11.85 10.35 1.11
N ALA A 96 11.98 9.65 -0.02
CA ALA A 96 10.85 9.31 -0.89
C ALA A 96 9.83 8.44 -0.17
N ASP A 97 8.55 8.74 -0.34
CA ASP A 97 7.45 7.96 0.23
C ASP A 97 7.06 6.82 -0.72
N ILE A 98 7.29 5.59 -0.26
CA ILE A 98 6.98 4.36 -0.99
C ILE A 98 5.48 4.02 -0.99
N SER A 99 4.68 4.71 -0.18
CA SER A 99 3.26 4.44 0.03
C SER A 99 2.36 5.20 -0.95
N ILE A 100 2.92 6.15 -1.70
CA ILE A 100 2.18 6.96 -2.68
C ILE A 100 1.65 6.05 -3.79
N ARG A 101 0.38 6.26 -4.13
CA ARG A 101 -0.31 5.55 -5.19
C ARG A 101 -0.52 6.46 -6.40
N ASN A 102 -0.23 5.94 -7.59
CA ASN A 102 -0.49 6.63 -8.85
C ASN A 102 -2.00 6.69 -9.18
N ALA A 103 -2.35 7.23 -10.35
CA ALA A 103 -3.73 7.36 -10.81
C ALA A 103 -4.45 6.00 -11.00
N GLU A 104 -3.70 4.91 -11.21
CA GLU A 104 -4.23 3.54 -11.23
C GLU A 104 -4.47 2.98 -9.81
N GLY A 105 -4.09 3.71 -8.76
CA GLY A 105 -4.17 3.27 -7.38
C GLY A 105 -3.04 2.32 -6.99
N LYS A 106 -1.94 2.24 -7.75
CA LYS A 106 -0.80 1.34 -7.50
C LYS A 106 0.37 2.10 -6.89
N THR A 107 1.07 1.47 -5.96
CA THR A 107 2.39 1.91 -5.49
C THR A 107 3.48 1.61 -6.52
N ALA A 108 4.65 2.23 -6.37
CA ALA A 108 5.79 1.97 -7.26
C ALA A 108 6.20 0.48 -7.25
N GLU A 109 6.12 -0.19 -6.09
CA GLU A 109 6.39 -1.64 -6.00
C GLU A 109 5.40 -2.44 -6.86
N GLU A 110 4.10 -2.19 -6.70
CA GLU A 110 3.04 -2.91 -7.42
C GLU A 110 3.15 -2.71 -8.94
N LYS A 111 3.33 -1.46 -9.38
CA LYS A 111 3.47 -1.10 -10.80
C LYS A 111 4.68 -1.78 -11.45
N ILE A 112 5.86 -1.68 -10.83
CA ILE A 112 7.09 -2.31 -11.34
C ILE A 112 6.95 -3.84 -11.35
N GLY A 113 6.32 -4.42 -10.34
CA GLY A 113 6.07 -5.86 -10.28
C GLY A 113 5.13 -6.36 -11.38
N GLU A 114 4.16 -5.55 -11.80
CA GLU A 114 3.24 -5.87 -12.91
C GLU A 114 3.89 -5.74 -14.29
N GLU A 115 4.74 -4.73 -14.51
CA GLU A 115 5.33 -4.44 -15.82
C GLU A 115 6.64 -5.23 -16.07
N GLU A 116 7.55 -5.21 -15.11
CA GLU A 116 8.89 -5.81 -15.23
C GLU A 116 8.97 -7.21 -14.58
N GLY A 117 8.01 -7.54 -13.71
CA GLY A 117 7.93 -8.81 -13.01
C GLY A 117 8.72 -8.87 -11.70
N GLU A 118 8.54 -9.98 -10.98
CA GLU A 118 9.12 -10.15 -9.64
C GLU A 118 10.65 -10.30 -9.62
N ALA A 119 11.29 -10.50 -10.77
CA ALA A 119 12.74 -10.59 -10.87
C ALA A 119 13.42 -9.21 -10.87
N HIS A 120 12.66 -8.12 -11.05
CA HIS A 120 13.21 -6.77 -11.14
C HIS A 120 13.86 -6.34 -9.81
N GLU A 121 15.07 -5.80 -9.88
CA GLU A 121 15.87 -5.47 -8.68
C GLU A 121 15.19 -4.41 -7.80
N VAL A 122 14.56 -3.41 -8.42
CA VAL A 122 13.82 -2.36 -7.70
C VAL A 122 12.59 -2.93 -7.00
N TYR A 123 11.86 -3.86 -7.65
CA TYR A 123 10.72 -4.52 -7.03
C TYR A 123 11.15 -5.30 -5.79
N GLN A 124 12.20 -6.12 -5.90
CA GLN A 124 12.72 -6.89 -4.77
C GLN A 124 13.17 -5.98 -3.62
N TYR A 125 13.83 -4.87 -3.95
CA TYR A 125 14.23 -3.87 -2.97
C TYR A 125 13.02 -3.28 -2.23
N LEU A 126 12.03 -2.74 -2.97
CA LEU A 126 10.84 -2.12 -2.36
C LEU A 126 10.02 -3.14 -1.55
N LYS A 127 9.84 -4.36 -2.07
CA LYS A 127 9.20 -5.47 -1.36
C LYS A 127 9.93 -5.83 -0.07
N SER A 128 11.26 -5.83 -0.08
CA SER A 128 12.08 -6.10 1.12
C SER A 128 11.91 -5.02 2.18
N LEU A 129 11.71 -3.76 1.79
CA LEU A 129 11.43 -2.67 2.73
C LEU A 129 10.06 -2.82 3.38
N ARG A 130 9.04 -3.22 2.62
CA ARG A 130 7.68 -3.47 3.16
C ARG A 130 7.68 -4.64 4.13
N THR A 131 8.20 -5.78 3.69
CA THR A 131 8.22 -7.04 4.48
C THR A 131 9.18 -6.98 5.67
N GLY A 132 10.30 -6.24 5.54
CA GLY A 132 11.23 -5.97 6.64
C GLY A 132 10.70 -4.96 7.67
N GLY A 133 9.77 -4.10 7.26
CA GLY A 133 9.07 -3.14 8.12
C GLY A 133 7.97 -3.75 9.00
N GLU A 134 7.39 -4.89 8.60
CA GLU A 134 6.37 -5.61 9.40
C GLU A 134 6.96 -6.19 10.70
N ALA A 135 8.28 -6.45 10.76
CA ALA A 135 8.94 -6.92 11.98
C ALA A 135 9.30 -5.78 12.98
N LYS A 136 9.17 -4.51 12.59
CA LYS A 136 9.55 -3.34 13.41
C LYS A 136 8.44 -2.30 13.62
N SER A 137 7.23 -2.56 13.12
CA SER A 137 6.07 -1.65 13.25
C SER A 137 4.96 -2.12 14.21
N ALA A 138 5.25 -3.09 15.09
CA ALA A 138 4.45 -3.28 16.30
C ALA A 138 4.77 -2.20 17.35
N GLY A 139 4.49 -0.93 17.04
CA GLY A 139 4.65 0.18 17.97
C GLY A 139 4.71 1.55 17.31
N ALA A 140 3.59 2.28 17.41
CA ALA A 140 3.35 3.67 16.98
C ALA A 140 3.25 3.90 15.45
N ALA A 141 2.19 4.47 14.88
CA ALA A 141 0.92 4.95 15.38
C ALA A 141 -0.05 5.12 14.18
N GLU A 142 -1.32 4.79 14.42
CA GLU A 142 -2.57 5.50 14.03
C GLU A 142 -2.61 6.09 12.60
N MET A 143 -3.37 5.52 11.65
CA MET A 143 -4.83 5.73 11.48
C MET A 143 -5.31 7.10 11.94
N GLU A 144 -5.56 8.02 11.01
CA GLU A 144 -6.53 9.10 11.24
C GLU A 144 -7.35 9.34 9.97
N GLY A 145 -8.50 8.68 9.97
CA GLY A 145 -9.66 9.00 9.17
C GLY A 145 -10.92 8.80 9.99
N ILE A 146 -10.98 9.26 11.26
CA ILE A 146 -12.20 9.66 11.98
C ILE A 146 -11.80 10.68 13.07
N HIS A 147 -12.22 11.93 12.88
CA HIS A 147 -12.07 13.08 13.77
C HIS A 147 -12.55 12.80 15.23
N PRO A 148 -11.77 13.08 16.28
CA PRO A 148 -12.27 13.02 17.67
C PRO A 148 -13.11 14.28 18.02
N PRO A 149 -14.18 14.16 18.85
CA PRO A 149 -14.92 15.32 19.34
C PRO A 149 -14.20 15.99 20.53
N PRO A 150 -14.46 17.30 20.78
CA PRO A 150 -13.75 18.08 21.79
C PRO A 150 -14.10 17.65 23.23
N PRO A 151 -13.18 17.84 24.21
CA PRO A 151 -13.43 17.47 25.60
C PRO A 151 -14.43 18.43 26.27
N LEU A 152 -15.36 17.85 27.03
CA LEU A 152 -16.33 18.60 27.83
C LEU A 152 -15.66 19.28 29.03
N PRO A 153 -16.08 20.51 29.40
CA PRO A 153 -15.59 21.20 30.59
C PRO A 153 -16.03 20.49 31.87
N GLY A 154 -15.15 20.50 32.88
CA GLY A 154 -15.34 19.81 34.15
C GLY A 154 -16.60 20.25 34.89
N GLY A 155 -17.41 19.27 35.32
CA GLY A 155 -18.58 19.53 36.16
C GLY A 155 -19.71 18.49 36.11
N VAL A 156 -19.64 17.45 35.28
CA VAL A 156 -20.72 16.47 35.16
C VAL A 156 -20.31 15.13 35.78
N LYS A 157 -20.90 14.81 36.94
CA LYS A 157 -20.86 13.48 37.55
C LYS A 157 -21.94 12.61 36.89
N ILE A 158 -21.57 11.46 36.35
CA ILE A 158 -22.53 10.42 35.95
C ILE A 158 -22.16 9.16 36.70
N ASN A 159 -23.13 8.68 37.50
CA ASN A 159 -23.00 7.59 38.45
C ASN A 159 -22.61 6.28 37.77
N MET A 160 -21.60 5.63 38.34
CA MET A 160 -21.29 4.21 38.17
C MET A 160 -22.45 3.39 38.74
N GLY A 161 -23.19 2.72 37.86
CA GLY A 161 -24.22 1.74 38.21
C GLY A 161 -23.77 0.36 37.76
N THR A 162 -23.29 -0.44 38.70
CA THR A 162 -23.08 -1.87 38.61
C THR A 162 -24.38 -2.56 38.20
N MET A 163 -24.41 -3.24 37.06
CA MET A 163 -25.30 -4.39 36.80
C MET A 163 -24.54 -5.39 35.93
N ALA A 164 -24.35 -6.59 36.47
CA ALA A 164 -24.05 -7.79 35.70
C ALA A 164 -25.28 -8.17 34.88
N GLU A 165 -25.08 -8.75 33.70
CA GLU A 165 -25.66 -10.05 33.32
C GLU A 165 -25.19 -10.50 31.94
N ASP A 166 -24.94 -11.80 31.89
CA ASP A 166 -24.67 -12.69 30.76
C ASP A 166 -25.36 -12.34 29.43
N ALA A 167 -24.59 -12.49 28.35
CA ALA A 167 -25.11 -13.02 27.09
C ALA A 167 -23.98 -13.78 26.37
N ALA A 168 -23.93 -15.09 26.64
CA ALA A 168 -23.14 -16.06 25.93
C ALA A 168 -23.52 -16.06 24.43
N GLY A 169 -22.55 -15.78 23.56
CA GLY A 169 -22.58 -16.21 22.17
C GLY A 169 -21.92 -17.59 22.11
N ASP A 170 -22.74 -18.62 21.96
CA ASP A 170 -22.38 -20.04 21.98
C ASP A 170 -21.18 -20.34 21.06
N ALA A 171 -20.09 -20.85 21.64
CA ALA A 171 -18.95 -21.32 20.87
C ALA A 171 -19.36 -22.65 20.19
N PRO A 172 -19.10 -22.85 18.89
CA PRO A 172 -19.52 -24.08 18.20
C PRO A 172 -19.01 -25.32 18.96
N ASP A 173 -19.91 -26.28 19.13
CA ASP A 173 -19.71 -27.52 19.90
C ASP A 173 -18.28 -28.08 19.74
N PRO A 174 -17.58 -28.39 20.85
CA PRO A 174 -16.19 -28.86 20.81
C PRO A 174 -16.02 -30.17 20.02
N GLU A 175 -17.10 -30.94 19.87
CA GLU A 175 -17.12 -32.18 19.07
C GLU A 175 -17.02 -31.90 17.56
N ILE A 176 -17.62 -30.80 17.09
CA ILE A 176 -17.63 -30.39 15.68
C ILE A 176 -16.23 -29.92 15.28
N ARG A 177 -15.60 -29.07 16.10
CA ARG A 177 -14.22 -28.62 15.88
C ARG A 177 -13.25 -29.79 15.78
N ARG A 178 -13.39 -30.78 16.67
CA ARG A 178 -12.58 -32.00 16.67
C ARG A 178 -12.74 -32.83 15.40
N ARG A 179 -13.97 -32.98 14.87
CA ARG A 179 -14.22 -33.72 13.62
C ARG A 179 -13.69 -33.01 12.38
N ILE A 180 -13.79 -31.68 12.32
CA ILE A 180 -13.22 -30.88 11.21
C ILE A 180 -11.69 -31.02 11.19
N GLU A 181 -11.05 -30.92 12.35
CA GLU A 181 -9.58 -31.01 12.47
C GLU A 181 -9.07 -32.42 12.16
N GLU A 182 -9.81 -33.47 12.54
CA GLU A 182 -9.51 -34.86 12.20
C GLU A 182 -9.59 -35.12 10.68
N LEU A 183 -10.63 -34.61 10.01
CA LEU A 183 -10.77 -34.75 8.56
C LEU A 183 -9.72 -33.93 7.79
N ALA A 184 -9.34 -32.76 8.29
CA ALA A 184 -8.30 -31.92 7.71
C ALA A 184 -6.88 -32.50 7.87
N ALA A 185 -6.66 -33.38 8.86
CA ALA A 185 -5.36 -33.97 9.15
C ALA A 185 -5.09 -35.32 8.43
N ARG A 186 -6.04 -35.84 7.63
CA ARG A 186 -5.84 -37.08 6.87
C ARG A 186 -5.05 -36.83 5.59
N GLU A 187 -4.12 -37.72 5.27
CA GLU A 187 -3.27 -37.65 4.06
C GLU A 187 -4.09 -37.73 2.75
N ASP A 188 -5.32 -38.25 2.82
CA ASP A 188 -6.28 -38.31 1.70
C ASP A 188 -7.27 -37.12 1.67
N TYR A 189 -6.88 -35.96 2.21
CA TYR A 189 -7.73 -34.75 2.27
C TYR A 189 -8.31 -34.34 0.91
N GLU A 190 -7.58 -34.58 -0.18
CA GLU A 190 -8.00 -34.26 -1.55
C GLU A 190 -8.95 -35.30 -2.17
N SER A 191 -9.24 -36.40 -1.47
CA SER A 191 -10.21 -37.40 -1.93
C SER A 191 -11.62 -36.83 -1.92
N GLU A 192 -12.39 -37.10 -2.98
CA GLU A 192 -13.77 -36.61 -3.13
C GLU A 192 -14.65 -36.98 -1.93
N GLU A 193 -14.42 -38.15 -1.33
CA GLU A 193 -15.18 -38.62 -0.16
C GLU A 193 -14.89 -37.79 1.11
N VAL A 194 -13.66 -37.31 1.28
CA VAL A 194 -13.23 -36.53 2.45
C VAL A 194 -13.69 -35.07 2.30
N GLN A 195 -13.56 -34.51 1.09
CA GLN A 195 -14.07 -33.18 0.76
C GLN A 195 -15.61 -33.11 0.88
N GLN A 196 -16.32 -34.18 0.50
CA GLN A 196 -17.78 -34.29 0.65
C GLN A 196 -18.18 -34.28 2.14
N GLN A 197 -17.50 -35.08 2.97
CA GLN A 197 -17.77 -35.16 4.41
C GLN A 197 -17.47 -33.83 5.12
N LEU A 198 -16.38 -33.15 4.75
CA LEU A 198 -16.04 -31.84 5.30
C LEU A 198 -17.07 -30.78 4.91
N ARG A 199 -17.52 -30.78 3.65
CA ARG A 199 -18.56 -29.86 3.17
C ARG A 199 -19.90 -30.07 3.88
N GLU A 200 -20.31 -31.32 4.07
CA GLU A 200 -21.53 -31.66 4.80
C GLU A 200 -21.47 -31.18 6.25
N LEU A 201 -20.34 -31.40 6.93
CA LEU A 201 -20.14 -30.98 8.32
C LEU A 201 -20.12 -29.44 8.47
N VAL A 202 -19.52 -28.72 7.53
CA VAL A 202 -19.54 -27.24 7.51
C VAL A 202 -20.94 -26.71 7.22
N GLN A 203 -21.70 -27.36 6.32
CA GLN A 203 -23.06 -26.96 5.99
C GLN A 203 -24.03 -27.16 7.16
N ASP A 204 -23.89 -28.24 7.93
CA ASP A 204 -24.68 -28.51 9.13
C ASP A 204 -24.45 -27.45 10.23
N VAL A 205 -23.20 -27.03 10.43
CA VAL A 205 -22.84 -25.97 11.40
C VAL A 205 -23.41 -24.62 11.01
N VAL A 206 -23.36 -24.28 9.72
CA VAL A 206 -23.92 -23.03 9.20
C VAL A 206 -25.45 -23.04 9.29
N ALA A 207 -26.08 -24.21 9.11
CA ALA A 207 -27.52 -24.37 9.31
C ALA A 207 -27.93 -24.33 10.80
N GLY A 208 -27.09 -24.83 11.71
CA GLY A 208 -27.34 -24.90 13.15
C GLY A 208 -27.15 -23.60 13.92
N MET A 209 -26.37 -22.64 13.41
CA MET A 209 -26.17 -21.32 14.04
C MET A 209 -27.28 -20.29 13.73
N GLY A 210 -28.24 -20.64 12.86
CA GLY A 210 -29.45 -19.86 12.61
C GLY A 210 -30.58 -20.19 13.59
N GLY A 211 -30.44 -19.77 14.84
CA GLY A 211 -31.43 -20.02 15.89
C GLY A 211 -32.80 -19.37 15.62
N ASP A 212 -33.79 -20.25 15.41
CA ASP A 212 -35.18 -20.24 15.91
C ASP A 212 -36.12 -19.06 15.62
N GLY A 213 -37.27 -19.36 15.00
CA GLY A 213 -38.44 -18.48 15.11
C GLY A 213 -39.46 -18.52 13.97
N THR A 214 -40.06 -19.68 13.63
CA THR A 214 -41.52 -19.69 13.40
C THR A 214 -42.12 -21.08 13.57
N GLU A 215 -42.83 -21.24 14.66
CA GLU A 215 -43.94 -22.16 14.83
C GLU A 215 -44.81 -22.22 13.56
N ARG A 216 -45.07 -23.42 13.02
CA ARG A 216 -46.37 -23.75 12.44
C ARG A 216 -46.60 -25.26 12.41
N SER A 217 -47.25 -25.67 13.48
CA SER A 217 -47.98 -26.91 13.70
C SER A 217 -48.90 -27.29 12.54
N VAL A 218 -48.87 -28.59 12.19
CA VAL A 218 -50.01 -29.47 11.85
C VAL A 218 -50.99 -29.01 10.74
N ARG A 219 -50.97 -29.72 9.59
CA ARG A 219 -52.09 -30.59 9.15
C ARG A 219 -51.74 -31.38 7.89
N ARG A 220 -51.65 -32.69 8.08
CA ARG A 220 -51.73 -33.75 7.07
C ARG A 220 -53.08 -33.63 6.36
N ARG A 221 -53.08 -33.34 5.06
CA ARG A 221 -54.25 -33.58 4.19
C ARG A 221 -53.92 -34.82 3.37
N VAL A 222 -54.59 -35.90 3.72
CA VAL A 222 -54.69 -37.12 2.91
C VAL A 222 -55.87 -36.86 1.98
N ASP A 223 -55.63 -36.96 0.68
CA ASP A 223 -56.64 -37.37 -0.30
C ASP A 223 -56.32 -38.81 -0.70
#